data_AF-A0A1T5M4Q7-F1
#
_entry.id   AF-A0A1T5M4Q7-F1
#
_cell.length_a   1.000
_cell.length_b   1.000
_cell.length_c   1.000
_cell.angle_alpha   90.00
_cell.angle_beta   90.00
_cell.angle_gamma   90.00
#
_symmetry.space_group_name_H-M   'P 1'
#
loop_
_entity.id
_entity.type
_entity.pdbx_description
1 polymer ?
#
loop_
_entity_poly.entity_id
_entity_poly.type
_entity_poly.pdbx_seq_one_letter_code
_entity_poly.pdbx_strand_id
1 'polypeptide(L)'
;MRTFTSYIILVLLFISGCSMRESDSKQKYIHIPGTPVTLIPPEEFTLAPDIGGFKHTRLTASIMVLQSPLDFKTIAGGFTAQALAKQGGELLSTIPVTIDSTEAMLYKTFRISQGLNFIQWSLVFPLNGHAITVMSAYLKENDRELSDNIRNALITTRVAKENIADQRALSFTIDAKPLKLAQLLQGPSLMYTREGKWNEQEIFDLSFFAGPSMENSYIEQSEDFALGQLKDVCADCQVDKNGIRKIVIDSLNGFEIVSYRNDSASQVKRLKYEVMLFDSNKYYLLVGTASSDYLQNISVFRSISNSFKRKHLHP
;
A
#
# COMPACT_ATOMS: atom_id res chain seq x y z
N MET A 1 -31.67 -57.27 -63.79
CA MET A 1 -31.09 -56.80 -65.06
C MET A 1 -30.47 -55.42 -64.80
N ARG A 2 -29.24 -55.20 -65.24
CA ARG A 2 -28.37 -54.03 -64.99
C ARG A 2 -28.93 -52.70 -65.51
N THR A 3 -28.55 -51.59 -64.85
CA THR A 3 -27.80 -50.40 -65.39
C THR A 3 -27.67 -49.35 -64.26
N PHE A 4 -26.50 -49.05 -63.67
CA PHE A 4 -25.45 -48.07 -64.07
C PHE A 4 -25.97 -46.69 -64.52
N THR A 5 -25.63 -45.60 -63.80
CA THR A 5 -24.63 -44.56 -64.17
C THR A 5 -24.58 -43.41 -63.13
N SER A 6 -23.36 -42.97 -62.82
CA SER A 6 -22.91 -41.86 -61.95
C SER A 6 -23.49 -40.46 -62.27
N TYR A 7 -23.56 -39.56 -61.27
CA TYR A 7 -22.59 -38.44 -61.08
C TYR A 7 -23.01 -37.44 -59.96
N ILE A 8 -21.99 -36.89 -59.30
CA ILE A 8 -21.87 -35.58 -58.60
C ILE A 8 -21.93 -35.52 -57.05
N ILE A 9 -20.76 -35.15 -56.55
CA ILE A 9 -20.29 -34.71 -55.23
C ILE A 9 -20.86 -33.32 -54.87
N LEU A 10 -21.26 -33.05 -53.61
CA LEU A 10 -20.87 -31.83 -52.85
C LEU A 10 -21.37 -31.79 -51.38
N VAL A 11 -20.39 -31.80 -50.45
CA VAL A 11 -20.20 -30.94 -49.26
C VAL A 11 -21.18 -30.98 -48.05
N LEU A 12 -20.61 -31.49 -46.95
CA LEU A 12 -20.63 -31.11 -45.52
C LEU A 12 -21.56 -29.97 -45.04
N LEU A 13 -22.22 -30.23 -43.90
CA LEU A 13 -22.19 -29.37 -42.71
C LEU A 13 -22.51 -30.23 -41.47
N PHE A 14 -21.45 -30.73 -40.80
CA PHE A 14 -21.56 -31.14 -39.40
C PHE A 14 -21.61 -29.85 -38.57
N ILE A 15 -22.81 -29.44 -38.17
CA ILE A 15 -22.97 -28.47 -37.08
C ILE A 15 -22.75 -29.26 -35.79
N SER A 16 -21.48 -29.50 -35.47
CA SER A 16 -21.11 -29.79 -34.09
C SER A 16 -21.44 -28.53 -33.30
N GLY A 17 -22.56 -28.56 -32.59
CA GLY A 17 -22.89 -27.61 -31.54
C GLY A 17 -21.84 -27.72 -30.44
N CYS A 18 -20.68 -27.12 -30.67
CA CYS A 18 -19.82 -26.70 -29.58
C CYS A 18 -20.59 -25.59 -28.88
N SER A 19 -21.35 -25.95 -27.84
CA SER A 19 -21.70 -24.97 -26.82
C SER A 19 -20.38 -24.47 -26.25
N MET A 20 -19.85 -23.41 -26.85
CA MET A 20 -18.95 -22.53 -26.14
C MET A 20 -19.72 -22.09 -24.92
N ARG A 21 -19.32 -22.61 -23.76
CA ARG A 21 -19.72 -22.08 -22.48
C ARG A 21 -19.12 -20.68 -22.46
N GLU A 22 -19.92 -19.69 -22.86
CA GLU A 22 -19.65 -18.29 -22.59
C GLU A 22 -19.40 -18.22 -21.09
N SER A 23 -18.12 -18.09 -20.73
CA SER A 23 -17.74 -17.69 -19.39
C SER A 23 -18.19 -16.25 -19.26
N ASP A 24 -19.47 -16.06 -18.90
CA ASP A 24 -20.01 -14.81 -18.37
C ASP A 24 -19.39 -14.59 -16.97
N SER A 25 -18.07 -14.47 -16.95
CA SER A 25 -17.29 -13.86 -15.89
C SER A 25 -17.65 -12.39 -15.95
N LYS A 26 -18.80 -12.02 -15.36
CA LYS A 26 -19.07 -10.63 -15.02
C LYS A 26 -18.01 -10.21 -14.02
N GLN A 27 -16.91 -9.67 -14.57
CA GLN A 27 -15.87 -8.98 -13.86
C GLN A 27 -16.51 -8.01 -12.87
N LYS A 28 -16.44 -8.38 -11.59
CA LYS A 28 -17.15 -7.68 -10.51
C LYS A 28 -16.18 -6.73 -9.82
N TYR A 29 -16.67 -5.55 -9.49
CA TYR A 29 -15.99 -4.64 -8.59
C TYR A 29 -15.71 -5.30 -7.24
N ILE A 30 -14.45 -5.29 -6.83
CA ILE A 30 -14.01 -5.76 -5.52
C ILE A 30 -13.51 -4.57 -4.71
N HIS A 31 -14.03 -4.43 -3.50
CA HIS A 31 -13.60 -3.44 -2.51
C HIS A 31 -12.28 -3.86 -1.87
N ILE A 32 -11.34 -2.92 -1.75
CA ILE A 32 -10.06 -3.13 -1.09
C ILE A 32 -10.19 -2.68 0.37
N PRO A 33 -10.15 -3.60 1.35
CA PRO A 33 -10.34 -3.27 2.77
C PRO A 33 -9.39 -2.18 3.26
N GLY A 34 -9.90 -1.26 4.08
CA GLY A 34 -9.13 -0.15 4.63
C GLY A 34 -8.97 1.05 3.70
N THR A 35 -9.61 1.05 2.53
CA THR A 35 -9.49 2.11 1.52
C THR A 35 -10.86 2.45 0.92
N PRO A 36 -11.05 3.64 0.34
CA PRO A 36 -12.28 3.97 -0.38
C PRO A 36 -12.34 3.35 -1.80
N VAL A 37 -11.40 2.48 -2.16
CA VAL A 37 -11.20 2.02 -3.54
C VAL A 37 -11.92 0.70 -3.81
N THR A 38 -12.60 0.66 -4.95
CA THR A 38 -13.05 -0.57 -5.61
C THR A 38 -12.47 -0.62 -7.02
N LEU A 39 -12.14 -1.81 -7.51
CA LEU A 39 -11.75 -2.00 -8.91
C LEU A 39 -12.11 -3.41 -9.38
N ILE A 40 -12.10 -3.60 -10.69
CA ILE A 40 -12.17 -4.92 -11.31
C ILE A 40 -10.72 -5.43 -11.41
N PRO A 41 -10.32 -6.46 -10.63
CA PRO A 41 -8.95 -6.96 -10.71
C PRO A 41 -8.72 -7.67 -12.05
N PRO A 42 -7.47 -7.72 -12.54
CA PRO A 42 -7.13 -8.58 -13.65
C PRO A 42 -7.39 -10.06 -13.30
N GLU A 43 -7.53 -10.90 -14.33
CA GLU A 43 -7.53 -12.35 -14.11
C GLU A 43 -6.25 -12.80 -13.39
N GLU A 44 -6.35 -13.90 -12.63
CA GLU A 44 -5.25 -14.43 -11.81
C GLU A 44 -4.75 -13.53 -10.66
N PHE A 45 -5.40 -12.39 -10.40
CA PHE A 45 -5.18 -11.59 -9.19
C PHE A 45 -6.21 -11.90 -8.12
N THR A 46 -5.73 -12.20 -6.91
CA THR A 46 -6.56 -12.47 -5.73
C THR A 46 -6.42 -11.36 -4.71
N LEU A 47 -7.51 -11.04 -4.01
CA LEU A 47 -7.51 -10.03 -2.95
C LEU A 47 -6.48 -10.40 -1.87
N ALA A 48 -5.64 -9.44 -1.51
CA ALA A 48 -4.57 -9.54 -0.53
C ALA A 48 -4.70 -8.35 0.46
N PRO A 49 -5.54 -8.49 1.51
CA PRO A 49 -5.81 -7.40 2.45
C PRO A 49 -4.58 -6.93 3.25
N ASP A 50 -3.60 -7.81 3.44
CA ASP A 50 -2.31 -7.58 4.10
C ASP A 50 -1.48 -6.48 3.42
N ILE A 51 -1.60 -6.35 2.11
CA ILE A 51 -0.95 -5.29 1.32
C ILE A 51 -1.92 -4.19 0.88
N GLY A 52 -3.19 -4.27 1.31
CA GLY A 52 -4.30 -3.43 0.85
C GLY A 52 -4.42 -3.39 -0.67
N GLY A 53 -4.57 -4.56 -1.28
CA GLY A 53 -4.77 -4.67 -2.72
C GLY A 53 -4.91 -6.11 -3.19
N PHE A 54 -4.21 -6.46 -4.27
CA PHE A 54 -4.26 -7.76 -4.92
C PHE A 54 -2.85 -8.30 -5.20
N LYS A 55 -2.69 -9.63 -5.14
CA LYS A 55 -1.48 -10.34 -5.57
C LYS A 55 -1.83 -11.28 -6.71
N HIS A 56 -0.94 -11.40 -7.68
CA HIS A 56 -1.05 -12.43 -8.69
C HIS A 56 -0.81 -13.81 -8.04
N THR A 57 -1.57 -14.80 -8.46
CA THR A 57 -1.56 -16.16 -7.89
C THR A 57 -0.27 -16.95 -8.14
N ARG A 58 0.59 -16.51 -9.07
CA ARG A 58 1.74 -17.27 -9.58
C ARG A 58 2.95 -16.40 -9.85
N LEU A 59 2.73 -15.25 -10.50
CA LEU A 59 3.81 -14.32 -10.84
C LEU A 59 4.10 -13.36 -9.70
N THR A 60 5.33 -12.84 -9.66
CA THR A 60 5.69 -11.70 -8.80
C THR A 60 5.05 -10.43 -9.35
N ALA A 61 3.78 -10.24 -9.02
CA ALA A 61 2.99 -9.09 -9.41
C ALA A 61 1.95 -8.72 -8.34
N SER A 62 1.73 -7.44 -8.14
CA SER A 62 0.76 -6.92 -7.18
C SER A 62 0.12 -5.61 -7.64
N ILE A 63 -1.07 -5.33 -7.13
CA ILE A 63 -1.74 -4.03 -7.19
C ILE A 63 -2.00 -3.59 -5.75
N MET A 64 -1.69 -2.34 -5.39
CA MET A 64 -1.82 -1.80 -4.03
C MET A 64 -2.43 -0.40 -4.08
N VAL A 65 -3.12 -0.02 -3.01
CA VAL A 65 -3.64 1.34 -2.84
C VAL A 65 -2.83 2.07 -1.78
N LEU A 66 -2.35 3.27 -2.12
CA LEU A 66 -1.70 4.20 -1.22
C LEU A 66 -2.53 5.47 -1.10
N GLN A 67 -2.79 5.88 0.14
CA GLN A 67 -3.39 7.17 0.45
C GLN A 67 -2.29 8.11 0.92
N SER A 68 -2.13 9.26 0.26
CA SER A 68 -1.20 10.31 0.65
C SER A 68 -1.95 11.47 1.30
N PRO A 69 -1.39 12.18 2.29
CA PRO A 69 -1.98 13.41 2.80
C PRO A 69 -1.67 14.63 1.93
N LEU A 70 -0.77 14.49 0.96
CA LEU A 70 -0.44 15.54 0.00
C LEU A 70 -1.49 15.59 -1.11
N ASP A 71 -1.65 16.77 -1.70
CA ASP A 71 -2.59 16.96 -2.80
C ASP A 71 -2.13 16.23 -4.08
N PHE A 72 -3.10 16.07 -4.99
CA PHE A 72 -2.89 15.43 -6.28
C PHE A 72 -1.76 16.08 -7.10
N LYS A 73 -1.66 17.42 -7.10
CA LYS A 73 -0.67 18.13 -7.93
C LYS A 73 0.75 17.84 -7.43
N THR A 74 0.93 17.79 -6.12
CA THR A 74 2.20 17.49 -5.46
C THR A 74 2.63 16.06 -5.77
N ILE A 75 1.72 15.09 -5.65
CA ILE A 75 2.02 13.69 -5.97
C ILE A 75 2.28 13.50 -7.48
N ALA A 76 1.40 14.02 -8.33
CA ALA A 76 1.55 13.96 -9.79
C ALA A 76 2.86 14.63 -10.27
N GLY A 77 3.25 15.74 -9.64
CA GLY A 77 4.51 16.45 -9.90
C GLY A 77 5.77 15.65 -9.55
N GLY A 78 5.65 14.61 -8.72
CA GLY A 78 6.73 13.66 -8.44
C GLY A 78 7.01 12.69 -9.59
N PHE A 79 6.07 12.48 -10.51
CA PHE A 79 6.22 11.59 -11.66
C PHE A 79 6.85 12.32 -12.86
N THR A 80 8.08 12.78 -12.68
CA THR A 80 8.91 13.34 -13.76
C THR A 80 10.12 12.46 -14.01
N ALA A 81 10.64 12.50 -15.24
CA ALA A 81 11.86 11.77 -15.59
C ALA A 81 13.02 12.12 -14.64
N GLN A 82 13.17 13.40 -14.28
CA GLN A 82 14.24 13.87 -13.39
C GLN A 82 14.06 13.35 -11.95
N ALA A 83 12.85 13.43 -11.39
CA ALA A 83 12.58 12.98 -10.02
C ALA A 83 12.73 11.46 -9.89
N LEU A 84 12.23 10.70 -10.85
CA LEU A 84 12.36 9.24 -10.88
C LEU A 84 13.81 8.80 -11.07
N ALA A 85 14.59 9.46 -11.95
CA ALA A 85 16.01 9.16 -12.13
C ALA A 85 16.82 9.33 -10.84
N LYS A 86 16.52 10.36 -10.04
CA LYS A 86 17.15 10.55 -8.71
C LYS A 86 16.84 9.42 -7.71
N GLN A 87 15.75 8.69 -7.93
CA GLN A 87 15.31 7.56 -7.10
C GLN A 87 15.64 6.19 -7.74
N GLY A 88 16.45 6.17 -8.80
CA GLY A 88 16.85 4.94 -9.51
C GLY A 88 15.74 4.35 -10.39
N GLY A 89 14.82 5.19 -10.86
CA GLY A 89 13.73 4.81 -11.76
C GLY A 89 13.71 5.61 -13.07
N GLU A 90 12.79 5.24 -13.95
CA GLU A 90 12.59 5.84 -15.26
C GLU A 90 11.10 6.03 -15.53
N LEU A 91 10.73 7.16 -16.14
CA LEU A 91 9.37 7.40 -16.62
C LEU A 91 9.22 6.87 -18.05
N LEU A 92 8.35 5.88 -18.25
CA LEU A 92 8.11 5.27 -19.56
C LEU A 92 6.93 5.92 -20.29
N SER A 93 5.86 6.26 -19.57
CA SER A 93 4.71 6.95 -20.16
C SER A 93 3.89 7.72 -19.13
N THR A 94 3.21 8.76 -19.61
CA THR A 94 2.24 9.56 -18.86
C THR A 94 0.98 9.70 -19.69
N ILE A 95 -0.16 9.31 -19.13
CA ILE A 95 -1.45 9.29 -19.83
C ILE A 95 -2.49 9.99 -18.96
N PRO A 96 -3.06 11.14 -19.38
CA PRO A 96 -4.21 11.71 -18.71
C PRO A 96 -5.42 10.79 -18.90
N VAL A 97 -6.16 10.54 -17.82
CA VAL A 97 -7.37 9.71 -17.84
C VAL A 97 -8.48 10.39 -17.04
N THR A 98 -9.72 10.00 -17.29
CA THR A 98 -10.88 10.47 -16.54
C THR A 98 -11.59 9.27 -15.93
N ILE A 99 -11.77 9.30 -14.61
CA ILE A 99 -12.42 8.24 -13.82
C ILE A 99 -13.63 8.86 -13.14
N ASP A 100 -14.85 8.43 -13.50
CA ASP A 100 -16.10 8.97 -12.96
C ASP A 100 -16.13 10.52 -12.92
N SER A 101 -15.79 11.14 -14.05
CA SER A 101 -15.67 12.61 -14.22
C SER A 101 -14.56 13.30 -13.41
N THR A 102 -13.68 12.54 -12.77
CA THR A 102 -12.51 13.04 -12.05
C THR A 102 -11.27 12.91 -12.94
N GLU A 103 -10.54 14.01 -13.11
CA GLU A 103 -9.26 14.00 -13.81
C GLU A 103 -8.21 13.26 -12.98
N ALA A 104 -7.43 12.41 -13.66
CA ALA A 104 -6.42 11.56 -13.08
C ALA A 104 -5.25 11.40 -14.04
N MET A 105 -4.13 10.88 -13.52
CA MET A 105 -2.94 10.60 -14.32
C MET A 105 -2.53 9.15 -14.14
N LEU A 106 -2.33 8.47 -15.26
CA LEU A 106 -1.79 7.13 -15.31
C LEU A 106 -0.33 7.17 -15.78
N TYR A 107 0.56 6.61 -14.98
CA TYR A 107 1.99 6.56 -15.25
C TYR A 107 2.45 5.12 -15.46
N LYS A 108 3.37 4.91 -16.39
CA LYS A 108 4.17 3.69 -16.48
C LYS A 108 5.60 4.04 -16.12
N THR A 109 6.19 3.34 -15.16
CA THR A 109 7.57 3.57 -14.72
C THR A 109 8.36 2.26 -14.72
N PHE A 110 9.68 2.39 -14.77
CA PHE A 110 10.64 1.31 -14.58
C PHE A 110 11.49 1.60 -13.35
N ARG A 111 11.86 0.57 -12.60
CA ARG A 111 12.76 0.70 -11.45
C ARG A 111 13.58 -0.57 -11.25
N ILE A 112 14.82 -0.40 -10.78
CA ILE A 112 15.63 -1.51 -10.27
C ILE A 112 15.51 -1.54 -8.75
N SER A 113 15.14 -2.69 -8.18
CA SER A 113 15.04 -2.90 -6.73
C SER A 113 15.60 -4.27 -6.37
N GLN A 114 16.54 -4.33 -5.43
CA GLN A 114 17.22 -5.56 -5.02
C GLN A 114 17.78 -6.39 -6.19
N GLY A 115 18.28 -5.72 -7.23
CA GLY A 115 18.80 -6.36 -8.46
C GLY A 115 17.74 -6.84 -9.45
N LEU A 116 16.45 -6.68 -9.14
CA LEU A 116 15.34 -7.06 -10.01
C LEU A 116 14.78 -5.86 -10.76
N ASN A 117 14.37 -6.10 -11.99
CA ASN A 117 13.82 -5.13 -12.92
C ASN A 117 12.29 -5.10 -12.82
N PHE A 118 11.73 -4.02 -12.27
CA PHE A 118 10.30 -3.85 -12.11
C PHE A 118 9.72 -2.85 -13.10
N ILE A 119 8.50 -3.13 -13.56
CA ILE A 119 7.60 -2.19 -14.20
C ILE A 119 6.46 -1.89 -13.24
N GLN A 120 6.03 -0.63 -13.21
CA GLN A 120 4.90 -0.20 -12.40
C GLN A 120 3.92 0.60 -13.27
N TRP A 121 2.63 0.30 -13.13
CA TRP A 121 1.56 1.22 -13.50
C TRP A 121 1.03 1.91 -12.24
N SER A 122 0.91 3.23 -12.27
CA SER A 122 0.40 4.04 -11.15
C SER A 122 -0.71 4.97 -11.63
N LEU A 123 -1.93 4.78 -11.14
CA LEU A 123 -3.05 5.70 -11.31
C LEU A 123 -3.12 6.64 -10.10
N VAL A 124 -2.91 7.92 -10.33
CA VAL A 124 -2.97 8.99 -9.31
C VAL A 124 -4.19 9.86 -9.56
N PHE A 125 -5.00 10.10 -8.53
CA PHE A 125 -6.19 10.97 -8.63
C PHE A 125 -6.50 11.68 -7.31
N PRO A 126 -7.19 12.83 -7.36
CA PRO A 126 -7.55 13.59 -6.17
C PRO A 126 -8.71 12.96 -5.40
N LEU A 127 -8.68 13.08 -4.07
CA LEU A 127 -9.81 12.83 -3.19
C LEU A 127 -9.78 13.86 -2.05
N ASN A 128 -10.82 14.67 -1.89
CA ASN A 128 -11.01 15.56 -0.72
C ASN A 128 -9.73 16.33 -0.27
N GLY A 129 -9.01 16.95 -1.21
CA GLY A 129 -7.80 17.74 -0.93
C GLY A 129 -6.50 16.94 -0.76
N HIS A 130 -6.57 15.60 -0.87
CA HIS A 130 -5.42 14.71 -0.82
C HIS A 130 -5.38 13.80 -2.06
N ALA A 131 -4.41 12.89 -2.14
CA ALA A 131 -4.21 12.02 -3.30
C ALA A 131 -4.33 10.54 -2.96
N ILE A 132 -4.92 9.78 -3.87
CA ILE A 132 -4.86 8.32 -3.87
C ILE A 132 -4.01 7.87 -5.04
N THR A 133 -3.18 6.87 -4.81
CA THR A 133 -2.42 6.16 -5.84
C THR A 133 -2.81 4.68 -5.84
N VAL A 134 -3.38 4.19 -6.93
CA VAL A 134 -3.50 2.75 -7.19
C VAL A 134 -2.30 2.35 -8.02
N MET A 135 -1.34 1.67 -7.41
CA MET A 135 -0.08 1.29 -8.05
C MET A 135 0.00 -0.21 -8.26
N SER A 136 0.76 -0.62 -9.26
CA SER A 136 1.13 -2.00 -9.49
C SER A 136 2.64 -2.13 -9.55
N ALA A 137 3.13 -3.35 -9.34
CA ALA A 137 4.53 -3.69 -9.58
C ALA A 137 4.58 -5.13 -10.10
N TYR A 138 5.41 -5.38 -11.13
CA TYR A 138 5.68 -6.71 -11.66
C TYR A 138 7.05 -6.75 -12.33
N LEU A 139 7.62 -7.96 -12.47
CA LEU A 139 8.90 -8.15 -13.14
C LEU A 139 8.81 -7.80 -14.63
N LYS A 140 9.81 -7.09 -15.15
CA LYS A 140 9.87 -6.60 -16.54
C LYS A 140 9.74 -7.70 -17.59
N GLU A 141 10.21 -8.91 -17.31
CA GLU A 141 10.06 -10.07 -18.20
C GLU A 141 8.61 -10.46 -18.46
N ASN A 142 7.69 -10.11 -17.55
CA ASN A 142 6.26 -10.38 -17.66
C ASN A 142 5.47 -9.21 -18.28
N ASP A 143 6.13 -8.14 -18.76
CA ASP A 143 5.43 -6.94 -19.27
C ASP A 143 4.48 -7.27 -20.42
N ARG A 144 4.88 -8.16 -21.34
CA ARG A 144 4.01 -8.57 -22.45
C ARG A 144 2.70 -9.24 -22.00
N GLU A 145 2.74 -9.96 -20.89
CA GLU A 145 1.58 -10.70 -20.36
C GLU A 145 0.71 -9.81 -19.47
N LEU A 146 1.33 -8.93 -18.68
CA LEU A 146 0.65 -8.25 -17.59
C LEU A 146 0.27 -6.79 -17.88
N SER A 147 1.01 -6.08 -18.75
CA SER A 147 0.90 -4.61 -18.82
C SER A 147 -0.51 -4.12 -19.11
N ASP A 148 -1.12 -4.64 -20.17
CA ASP A 148 -2.43 -4.16 -20.64
C ASP A 148 -3.55 -4.57 -19.68
N ASN A 149 -3.48 -5.78 -19.14
CA ASN A 149 -4.47 -6.28 -18.17
C ASN A 149 -4.44 -5.46 -16.88
N ILE A 150 -3.25 -5.15 -16.35
CA ILE A 150 -3.09 -4.30 -15.17
C ILE A 150 -3.53 -2.87 -15.46
N ARG A 151 -3.13 -2.29 -16.61
CA ARG A 151 -3.56 -0.95 -17.03
C ARG A 151 -5.09 -0.86 -17.09
N ASN A 152 -5.73 -1.84 -17.72
CA ASN A 152 -7.18 -1.90 -17.87
C ASN A 152 -7.86 -2.01 -16.50
N ALA A 153 -7.34 -2.83 -15.58
CA ALA A 153 -7.86 -2.92 -14.22
C ALA A 153 -7.76 -1.58 -13.47
N LEU A 154 -6.61 -0.90 -13.54
CA LEU A 154 -6.42 0.40 -12.88
C LEU A 154 -7.44 1.43 -13.34
N ILE A 155 -7.73 1.53 -14.64
CA ILE A 155 -8.73 2.48 -15.15
C ILE A 155 -10.19 2.09 -14.82
N THR A 156 -10.44 0.90 -14.28
CA THR A 156 -11.77 0.56 -13.74
C THR A 156 -11.99 1.12 -12.34
N THR A 157 -10.95 1.65 -11.68
CA THR A 157 -11.01 2.15 -10.30
C THR A 157 -12.22 3.04 -10.07
N ARG A 158 -12.92 2.82 -8.95
CA ARG A 158 -13.93 3.73 -8.42
C ARG A 158 -13.62 4.05 -6.97
N VAL A 159 -13.90 5.29 -6.59
CA VAL A 159 -13.57 5.80 -5.26
C VAL A 159 -14.83 6.29 -4.57
N ALA A 160 -15.11 5.70 -3.42
CA ALA A 160 -16.15 6.21 -2.54
C ALA A 160 -15.74 7.60 -2.02
N LYS A 161 -16.69 8.53 -2.00
CA LYS A 161 -16.46 9.89 -1.47
C LYS A 161 -16.06 9.91 0.00
N GLU A 162 -16.41 8.85 0.73
CA GLU A 162 -16.09 8.64 2.13
C GLU A 162 -15.34 7.32 2.27
N ASN A 163 -14.26 7.33 3.07
CA ASN A 163 -13.58 6.10 3.45
C ASN A 163 -14.48 5.35 4.43
N ILE A 164 -14.96 4.18 4.04
CA ILE A 164 -15.67 3.29 4.97
C ILE A 164 -14.60 2.69 5.87
N ALA A 165 -14.31 3.38 6.97
CA ALA A 165 -13.32 2.94 7.95
C ALA A 165 -13.80 1.65 8.63
N ASP A 166 -13.46 0.49 8.05
CA ASP A 166 -13.78 -0.80 8.64
C ASP A 166 -12.65 -1.27 9.55
N GLN A 167 -12.69 -0.82 10.81
CA GLN A 167 -11.76 -1.23 11.86
C GLN A 167 -11.84 -2.74 12.20
N ARG A 168 -12.84 -3.48 11.67
CA ARG A 168 -12.91 -4.94 11.86
C ARG A 168 -11.75 -5.66 11.16
N ALA A 169 -11.15 -5.04 10.13
CA ALA A 169 -9.98 -5.59 9.44
C ALA A 169 -8.69 -5.54 10.28
N LEU A 170 -8.64 -4.75 11.36
CA LEU A 170 -7.44 -4.62 12.21
C LEU A 170 -7.22 -5.88 13.04
N SER A 171 -5.99 -6.39 13.03
CA SER A 171 -5.53 -7.50 13.88
C SER A 171 -5.11 -7.07 15.30
N PHE A 172 -5.32 -5.80 15.66
CA PHE A 172 -4.92 -5.23 16.94
C PHE A 172 -5.88 -4.14 17.40
N THR A 173 -5.74 -3.72 18.65
CA THR A 173 -6.39 -2.55 19.24
C THR A 173 -5.34 -1.65 19.88
N ILE A 174 -5.61 -0.35 19.92
CA ILE A 174 -4.74 0.65 20.55
C ILE A 174 -5.60 1.80 21.11
N ASP A 175 -5.27 2.30 22.30
CA ASP A 175 -5.83 3.54 22.86
C ASP A 175 -4.87 4.68 22.56
N ALA A 176 -5.22 5.48 21.55
CA ALA A 176 -4.38 6.56 21.05
C ALA A 176 -4.59 7.91 21.75
N LYS A 177 -5.35 7.97 22.85
CA LYS A 177 -5.57 9.24 23.57
C LYS A 177 -4.24 9.87 24.01
N PRO A 178 -4.11 11.20 23.90
CA PRO A 178 -5.15 12.18 23.55
C PRO A 178 -5.34 12.42 22.05
N LEU A 179 -4.65 11.67 21.17
CA LEU A 179 -4.79 11.81 19.72
C LEU A 179 -6.12 11.26 19.22
N LYS A 180 -6.57 11.78 18.08
CA LYS A 180 -7.82 11.41 17.42
C LYS A 180 -7.50 10.66 16.13
N LEU A 181 -8.32 9.67 15.78
CA LEU A 181 -8.15 8.90 14.56
C LEU A 181 -8.28 9.83 13.35
N ALA A 182 -7.23 9.91 12.54
CA ALA A 182 -7.20 10.70 11.33
C ALA A 182 -7.53 9.88 10.09
N GLN A 183 -6.99 8.65 10.00
CA GLN A 183 -7.21 7.80 8.83
C GLN A 183 -7.00 6.31 9.13
N LEU A 184 -7.77 5.46 8.43
CA LEU A 184 -7.48 4.04 8.26
C LEU A 184 -6.73 3.85 6.93
N LEU A 185 -5.56 3.22 7.00
CA LEU A 185 -4.64 2.99 5.90
C LEU A 185 -4.62 1.52 5.48
N GLN A 186 -4.03 1.26 4.31
CA GLN A 186 -3.79 -0.08 3.79
C GLN A 186 -2.91 -0.94 4.73
N GLY A 187 -2.91 -2.26 4.54
CA GLY A 187 -2.21 -3.19 5.43
C GLY A 187 -2.70 -3.06 6.86
N PRO A 188 -4.02 -3.21 7.05
CA PRO A 188 -4.89 -2.46 7.97
C PRO A 188 -4.13 -1.74 9.09
N SER A 189 -3.87 -0.45 8.88
CA SER A 189 -3.07 0.40 9.75
C SER A 189 -3.82 1.68 10.12
N LEU A 190 -3.42 2.33 11.21
CA LEU A 190 -4.10 3.49 11.78
C LEU A 190 -3.16 4.69 11.81
N MET A 191 -3.65 5.85 11.39
CA MET A 191 -3.01 7.14 11.63
C MET A 191 -3.84 7.97 12.59
N TYR A 192 -3.20 8.49 13.62
CA TYR A 192 -3.75 9.42 14.58
C TYR A 192 -3.03 10.77 14.48
N THR A 193 -3.77 11.86 14.68
CA THR A 193 -3.22 13.22 14.79
C THR A 193 -3.88 13.95 15.95
N ARG A 194 -3.39 15.16 16.29
CA ARG A 194 -3.97 15.96 17.38
C ARG A 194 -5.46 16.22 17.14
N GLU A 195 -5.82 16.63 15.93
CA GLU A 195 -7.21 16.97 15.58
C GLU A 195 -7.96 15.90 14.80
N GLY A 196 -7.34 14.76 14.50
CA GLY A 196 -7.97 13.68 13.74
C GLY A 196 -8.21 14.05 12.28
N LYS A 197 -7.36 14.93 11.74
CA LYS A 197 -7.42 15.34 10.33
C LYS A 197 -6.26 14.70 9.56
N TRP A 198 -6.57 14.19 8.37
CA TRP A 198 -5.60 13.65 7.42
C TRP A 198 -5.11 14.75 6.48
N ASN A 199 -4.10 15.50 6.92
CA ASN A 199 -3.44 16.51 6.11
C ASN A 199 -1.96 16.65 6.52
N GLU A 200 -1.18 17.29 5.65
CA GLU A 200 0.26 17.46 5.83
C GLU A 200 0.63 18.13 7.17
N GLN A 201 -0.03 19.23 7.51
CA GLN A 201 0.28 20.01 8.71
C GLN A 201 0.12 19.18 9.99
N GLU A 202 -1.00 18.47 10.13
CA GLU A 202 -1.29 17.66 11.31
C GLU A 202 -0.37 16.45 11.41
N ILE A 203 -0.06 15.81 10.27
CA ILE A 203 0.80 14.63 10.23
C ILE A 203 2.24 14.98 10.60
N PHE A 204 2.75 16.12 10.14
CA PHE A 204 4.11 16.54 10.41
C PHE A 204 4.28 17.32 11.73
N ASP A 205 3.19 17.81 12.35
CA ASP A 205 3.25 18.43 13.67
C ASP A 205 3.23 17.40 14.80
N LEU A 206 2.16 16.61 14.91
CA LEU A 206 2.00 15.59 15.95
C LEU A 206 1.12 14.44 15.46
N SER A 207 1.75 13.30 15.21
CA SER A 207 1.05 12.12 14.69
C SER A 207 1.55 10.82 15.30
N PHE A 208 0.70 9.80 15.20
CA PHE A 208 1.01 8.44 15.61
C PHE A 208 0.46 7.43 14.61
N PHE A 209 1.33 6.59 14.07
CA PHE A 209 1.02 5.48 13.19
C PHE A 209 1.07 4.16 13.96
N ALA A 210 0.15 3.25 13.67
CA ALA A 210 0.19 1.87 14.16
C ALA A 210 -0.22 0.89 13.06
N GLY A 211 0.58 -0.13 12.81
CA GLY A 211 0.28 -1.12 11.77
C GLY A 211 1.15 -2.37 11.85
N PRO A 212 0.70 -3.52 11.29
CA PRO A 212 1.55 -4.67 11.06
C PRO A 212 2.53 -4.44 9.89
N SER A 213 3.57 -5.27 9.80
CA SER A 213 4.38 -5.39 8.59
C SER A 213 3.51 -5.90 7.43
N MET A 214 3.75 -5.36 6.23
CA MET A 214 3.01 -5.76 5.02
C MET A 214 3.44 -7.11 4.46
N GLU A 215 4.65 -7.55 4.80
CA GLU A 215 5.19 -8.85 4.40
C GLU A 215 5.30 -9.78 5.61
N ASN A 216 4.95 -11.04 5.38
CA ASN A 216 5.18 -12.12 6.32
C ASN A 216 6.48 -12.82 5.92
N SER A 217 7.53 -12.62 6.70
CA SER A 217 8.82 -13.30 6.52
C SER A 217 9.42 -13.63 7.88
N TYR A 218 10.43 -14.50 7.88
CA TYR A 218 11.23 -14.66 9.08
C TYR A 218 11.93 -13.33 9.37
N ILE A 219 11.66 -12.79 10.56
CA ILE A 219 12.22 -11.51 10.99
C ILE A 219 13.15 -11.80 12.15
N GLU A 220 14.41 -11.41 11.97
CA GLU A 220 15.36 -11.45 13.06
C GLU A 220 14.91 -10.49 14.16
N GLN A 221 14.69 -11.01 15.36
CA GLN A 221 14.25 -10.23 16.52
C GLN A 221 15.45 -9.53 17.17
N SER A 222 16.18 -8.74 16.38
CA SER A 222 17.40 -8.06 16.79
C SER A 222 17.25 -6.55 16.79
N GLU A 223 18.10 -5.91 17.59
CA GLU A 223 18.21 -4.45 17.65
C GLU A 223 18.65 -3.89 16.29
N ASP A 224 19.56 -4.60 15.60
CA ASP A 224 20.06 -4.21 14.29
C ASP A 224 18.96 -4.20 13.23
N PHE A 225 18.03 -5.15 13.27
CA PHE A 225 16.87 -5.14 12.38
C PHE A 225 16.00 -3.89 12.60
N ALA A 226 15.66 -3.58 13.87
CA ALA A 226 14.86 -2.41 14.19
C ALA A 226 15.57 -1.09 13.80
N LEU A 227 16.87 -0.99 14.06
CA LEU A 227 17.68 0.16 13.63
C LEU A 227 17.80 0.27 12.10
N GLY A 228 17.88 -0.86 11.40
CA GLY A 228 17.88 -0.92 9.94
C GLY A 228 16.60 -0.33 9.37
N GLN A 229 15.44 -0.79 9.88
CA GLN A 229 14.14 -0.27 9.48
C GLN A 229 14.02 1.24 9.72
N LEU A 230 14.46 1.75 10.89
CA LEU A 230 14.48 3.20 11.15
C LEU A 230 15.33 3.96 10.12
N LYS A 231 16.50 3.44 9.75
CA LYS A 231 17.40 4.07 8.77
C LYS A 231 16.82 4.06 7.36
N ASP A 232 16.12 3.00 6.97
CA ASP A 232 15.48 2.92 5.65
C ASP A 232 14.42 4.01 5.46
N VAL A 233 13.70 4.38 6.53
CA VAL A 233 12.68 5.44 6.49
C VAL A 233 13.19 6.81 6.93
N CYS A 234 14.34 6.87 7.60
CA CYS A 234 14.95 8.11 8.10
C CYS A 234 16.47 7.97 8.19
N ALA A 235 17.13 8.01 7.03
CA ALA A 235 18.58 7.82 6.94
C ALA A 235 19.40 8.85 7.73
N ASP A 236 18.83 10.03 7.98
CA ASP A 236 19.43 11.14 8.72
C ASP A 236 18.95 11.24 10.18
N CYS A 237 18.14 10.28 10.66
CA CYS A 237 17.75 10.23 12.06
C CYS A 237 18.94 9.88 12.96
N GLN A 238 19.11 10.67 14.02
CA GLN A 238 20.09 10.44 15.08
C GLN A 238 19.38 9.83 16.28
N VAL A 239 19.78 8.62 16.64
CA VAL A 239 19.25 7.93 17.83
C VAL A 239 19.77 8.62 19.08
N ASP A 240 18.90 8.86 20.06
CA ASP A 240 19.28 9.41 21.35
C ASP A 240 20.27 8.45 22.06
N LYS A 241 21.23 9.00 22.82
CA LYS A 241 22.28 8.20 23.49
C LYS A 241 21.70 7.08 24.37
N ASN A 242 20.53 7.32 24.98
CA ASN A 242 19.81 6.32 25.77
C ASN A 242 18.43 6.01 25.15
N GLY A 243 18.31 6.21 23.85
CA GLY A 243 17.05 6.15 23.11
C GLY A 243 16.59 4.75 22.80
N ILE A 244 17.42 3.72 22.99
CA ILE A 244 17.07 2.33 22.66
C ILE A 244 16.78 1.56 23.94
N ARG A 245 15.62 0.90 23.98
CA ARG A 245 15.22 0.04 25.12
C ARG A 245 14.57 -1.23 24.63
N LYS A 246 14.94 -2.37 25.23
CA LYS A 246 14.17 -3.61 25.12
C LYS A 246 12.87 -3.47 25.89
N ILE A 247 11.77 -3.88 25.28
CA ILE A 247 10.43 -3.79 25.84
C ILE A 247 9.64 -5.08 25.60
N VAL A 248 8.60 -5.28 26.40
CA VAL A 248 7.61 -6.33 26.21
C VAL A 248 6.23 -5.69 26.29
N ILE A 249 5.43 -5.83 25.23
CA ILE A 249 4.05 -5.33 25.16
C ILE A 249 3.17 -6.45 24.60
N ASP A 250 2.06 -6.76 25.27
CA ASP A 250 1.16 -7.86 24.88
C ASP A 250 1.89 -9.21 24.69
N SER A 251 2.89 -9.48 25.55
CA SER A 251 3.78 -10.65 25.46
C SER A 251 4.64 -10.75 24.20
N LEU A 252 4.74 -9.66 23.41
CA LEU A 252 5.67 -9.56 22.28
C LEU A 252 6.96 -8.87 22.74
N ASN A 253 8.10 -9.46 22.38
CA ASN A 253 9.39 -8.79 22.55
C ASN A 253 9.52 -7.69 21.50
N GLY A 254 10.22 -6.62 21.85
CA GLY A 254 10.44 -5.51 20.94
C GLY A 254 11.48 -4.52 21.39
N PHE A 255 11.64 -3.47 20.58
CA PHE A 255 12.51 -2.34 20.86
C PHE A 255 11.71 -1.04 20.81
N GLU A 256 11.93 -0.18 21.80
CA GLU A 256 11.60 1.24 21.77
C GLU A 256 12.85 1.99 21.29
N ILE A 257 12.71 2.88 20.31
CA ILE A 257 13.76 3.72 19.76
C ILE A 257 13.29 5.18 19.75
N VAL A 258 14.02 6.04 20.45
CA VAL A 258 13.85 7.50 20.41
C VAL A 258 14.96 8.08 19.54
N SER A 259 14.56 8.77 18.48
CA SER A 259 15.48 9.41 17.54
C SER A 259 15.00 10.79 17.16
N TYR A 260 15.91 11.57 16.57
CA TYR A 260 15.61 12.91 16.11
C TYR A 260 16.17 13.15 14.72
N ARG A 261 15.41 13.86 13.91
CA ARG A 261 15.87 14.39 12.63
C ARG A 261 16.07 15.89 12.75
N ASN A 262 17.25 16.38 12.40
CA ASN A 262 17.48 17.81 12.29
C ASN A 262 17.21 18.22 10.85
N ASP A 263 16.14 18.97 10.62
CA ASP A 263 15.89 19.57 9.33
C ASP A 263 16.74 20.83 9.19
N SER A 264 17.89 20.70 8.52
CA SER A 264 18.86 21.78 8.32
C SER A 264 18.26 23.00 7.61
N ALA A 265 17.20 22.82 6.81
CA ALA A 265 16.56 23.90 6.06
C ALA A 265 15.55 24.68 6.91
N SER A 266 14.83 24.03 7.83
CA SER A 266 13.82 24.66 8.68
C SER A 266 14.30 24.97 10.11
N GLN A 267 15.49 24.47 10.50
CA GLN A 267 15.99 24.45 11.88
C GLN A 267 15.05 23.76 12.88
N VAL A 268 14.05 23.03 12.40
CA VAL A 268 13.13 22.27 13.26
C VAL A 268 13.74 20.90 13.52
N LYS A 269 14.00 20.62 14.80
CA LYS A 269 14.28 19.28 15.28
C LYS A 269 12.96 18.52 15.30
N ARG A 270 12.90 17.34 14.67
CA ARG A 270 11.70 16.48 14.69
C ARG A 270 11.98 15.24 15.50
N LEU A 271 11.14 14.96 16.48
CA LEU A 271 11.13 13.70 17.22
C LEU A 271 10.57 12.61 16.31
N LYS A 272 11.25 11.46 16.31
CA LYS A 272 10.75 10.19 15.79
C LYS A 272 10.89 9.13 16.88
N TYR A 273 9.75 8.73 17.42
CA TYR A 273 9.59 7.66 18.38
C TYR A 273 9.14 6.42 17.63
N GLU A 274 9.78 5.28 17.85
CA GLU A 274 9.46 4.02 17.19
C GLU A 274 9.39 2.90 18.21
N VAL A 275 8.35 2.08 18.12
CA VAL A 275 8.24 0.81 18.81
C VAL A 275 8.02 -0.27 17.77
N MET A 276 8.87 -1.28 17.78
CA MET A 276 8.76 -2.47 16.94
C MET A 276 8.54 -3.70 17.83
N LEU A 277 7.38 -4.35 17.66
CA LEU A 277 7.00 -5.55 18.41
C LEU A 277 7.02 -6.76 17.47
N PHE A 278 7.84 -7.76 17.78
CA PHE A 278 8.01 -8.93 16.94
C PHE A 278 6.99 -10.02 17.28
N ASP A 279 6.28 -10.48 16.25
CA ASP A 279 5.42 -11.65 16.27
C ASP A 279 6.03 -12.72 15.33
N SER A 280 5.64 -13.98 15.43
CA SER A 280 6.41 -15.12 14.86
C SER A 280 6.87 -14.95 13.40
N ASN A 281 6.07 -14.28 12.56
CA ASN A 281 6.32 -14.10 11.13
C ASN A 281 6.04 -12.66 10.62
N LYS A 282 5.90 -11.70 11.53
CA LYS A 282 5.57 -10.30 11.22
C LYS A 282 6.01 -9.42 12.39
N TYR A 283 6.04 -8.12 12.20
CA TYR A 283 6.17 -7.18 13.32
C TYR A 283 5.02 -6.18 13.32
N TYR A 284 4.78 -5.56 14.47
CA TYR A 284 3.94 -4.38 14.57
C TYR A 284 4.84 -3.16 14.74
N LEU A 285 4.59 -2.14 13.93
CA LEU A 285 5.29 -0.88 13.95
C LEU A 285 4.38 0.21 14.52
N LEU A 286 4.82 0.83 15.61
CA LEU A 286 4.13 1.93 16.28
C LEU A 286 5.06 3.14 16.26
N VAL A 287 4.69 4.19 15.51
CA VAL A 287 5.59 5.32 15.24
C VAL A 287 4.92 6.62 15.62
N GLY A 288 5.53 7.37 16.54
CA GLY A 288 5.14 8.73 16.88
C GLY A 288 6.08 9.74 16.23
N THR A 289 5.55 10.84 15.72
CA THR A 289 6.36 11.99 15.29
C THR A 289 5.86 13.27 15.93
N ALA A 290 6.79 14.15 16.31
CA ALA A 290 6.45 15.45 16.88
C ALA A 290 7.44 16.55 16.47
N SER A 291 6.91 17.76 16.24
CA SER A 291 7.70 18.96 15.91
C SER A 291 8.05 19.83 17.14
N SER A 292 7.39 19.59 18.28
CA SER A 292 7.59 20.30 19.55
C SER A 292 7.45 19.37 20.76
N ASP A 293 7.65 19.94 21.96
CA ASP A 293 7.30 19.32 23.26
C ASP A 293 7.80 17.88 23.44
N TYR A 294 9.02 17.59 22.97
CA TYR A 294 9.50 16.24 22.74
C TYR A 294 9.40 15.32 23.96
N LEU A 295 9.76 15.79 25.15
CA LEU A 295 9.70 14.97 26.38
C LEU A 295 8.25 14.58 26.75
N GLN A 296 7.32 15.52 26.59
CA GLN A 296 5.90 15.25 26.80
C GLN A 296 5.39 14.27 25.75
N ASN A 297 5.73 14.50 24.48
CA ASN A 297 5.30 13.65 23.37
C ASN A 297 5.87 12.24 23.45
N ILE A 298 7.12 12.05 23.88
CA ILE A 298 7.68 10.71 24.18
C ILE A 298 6.82 10.00 25.23
N SER A 299 6.40 10.71 26.28
CA SER A 299 5.56 10.11 27.34
C SER A 299 4.18 9.72 26.83
N VAL A 300 3.58 10.55 25.97
CA VAL A 300 2.33 10.25 25.27
C VAL A 300 2.48 9.02 24.37
N PHE A 301 3.50 8.99 23.50
CA PHE A 301 3.73 7.88 22.57
C PHE A 301 4.01 6.56 23.28
N ARG A 302 4.73 6.58 24.42
CA ARG A 302 4.87 5.39 25.28
C ARG A 302 3.54 4.92 25.82
N SER A 303 2.72 5.83 26.34
CA SER A 303 1.38 5.48 26.85
C SER A 303 0.54 4.82 25.78
N ILE A 304 0.50 5.41 24.58
CA ILE A 304 -0.21 4.86 23.42
C ILE A 304 0.34 3.48 23.04
N SER A 305 1.66 3.34 22.93
CA SER A 305 2.30 2.08 22.55
C SER A 305 2.01 0.97 23.56
N ASN A 306 2.06 1.26 24.86
CA ASN A 306 1.76 0.31 25.93
C ASN A 306 0.29 -0.14 25.97
N SER A 307 -0.61 0.56 25.29
CA SER A 307 -2.01 0.16 25.15
C SER A 307 -2.24 -0.86 24.04
N PHE A 308 -1.23 -1.12 23.19
CA PHE A 308 -1.32 -2.08 22.10
C PHE A 308 -1.69 -3.47 22.61
N LYS A 309 -2.67 -4.09 21.95
CA LYS A 309 -3.04 -5.50 22.17
C LYS A 309 -3.40 -6.15 20.84
N ARG A 310 -2.93 -7.38 20.61
CA ARG A 310 -3.40 -8.19 19.49
C ARG A 310 -4.87 -8.56 19.68
N LYS A 311 -5.62 -8.58 18.59
CA LYS A 311 -6.92 -9.26 18.56
C LYS A 311 -6.64 -10.73 18.31
N HIS A 312 -6.91 -11.57 19.29
CA HIS A 312 -7.02 -12.99 19.02
C HIS A 312 -8.30 -13.19 18.20
N LEU A 313 -8.15 -13.58 16.93
CA LEU A 313 -9.28 -14.14 16.20
C LEU A 313 -9.64 -15.42 16.96
N HIS A 314 -10.82 -15.45 17.57
CA HIS A 314 -11.35 -16.72 18.09
C HIS A 314 -11.38 -17.72 16.92
N PRO A 315 -10.87 -18.95 17.12
CA PRO A 315 -10.80 -19.96 16.08
C PRO A 315 -12.18 -20.32 15.51
#